data_AF-A0A7J6N6Q0-F1
#
_entry.id   AF-A0A7J6N6Q0-F1
#
_cell.length_a   1.000
_cell.length_b   1.000
_cell.length_c   1.000
_cell.angle_alpha   90.00
_cell.angle_beta   90.00
_cell.angle_gamma   90.00
#
_symmetry.space_group_name_H-M   'P 1'
#
loop_
_entity.id
_entity.type
_entity.pdbx_description
1 polymer ?
#
loop_
_entity_poly.entity_id
_entity_poly.type
_entity_poly.pdbx_seq_one_letter_code
_entity_poly.pdbx_strand_id
1 'polypeptide(L)'
;MKATAAYERRRISKAGGNVTDGRVAGVLEPSRTIGDFDVKMRIPPDVITVTPEVRCVDLLSTGRGDPEGLQDVGKYGAFGLLMSATDGIWDGCGRRAIRRAVNEYRSDLYAAMKAMYKGHGKDEGDGLEKPRKTLQMIGKKMVSLARHAGSLDDCTCQVALVYAPSDCGVVDATAED
;
A
#
# COMPACT_ATOMS: atom_id res chain seq x y z
N MET A 1 -3.17 -9.35 8.60
CA MET A 1 -1.88 -9.13 9.30
C MET A 1 -1.42 -10.45 9.88
N LYS A 2 -0.17 -10.85 9.68
CA LYS A 2 0.31 -12.18 10.12
C LYS A 2 0.37 -12.25 11.65
N ALA A 3 -0.24 -13.26 12.26
CA ALA A 3 -0.21 -13.47 13.71
C ALA A 3 1.20 -13.63 14.28
N THR A 4 2.17 -13.99 13.42
CA THR A 4 3.58 -14.15 13.78
C THR A 4 4.32 -12.84 14.01
N ALA A 5 3.79 -11.69 13.59
CA ALA A 5 4.44 -10.40 13.81
C ALA A 5 4.66 -10.14 15.30
N ALA A 6 5.85 -9.67 15.68
CA ALA A 6 6.27 -9.61 17.09
C ALA A 6 5.32 -8.78 17.98
N TYR A 7 4.77 -7.69 17.45
CA TYR A 7 3.82 -6.86 18.19
C TYR A 7 2.42 -7.50 18.27
N GLU A 8 1.99 -8.22 17.23
CA GLU A 8 0.74 -8.99 17.24
C GLU A 8 0.82 -10.16 18.22
N ARG A 9 1.92 -10.93 18.22
CA ARG A 9 2.13 -11.99 19.21
C ARG A 9 2.01 -11.46 20.64
N ARG A 10 2.65 -10.32 20.94
CA ARG A 10 2.55 -9.69 22.26
C ARG A 10 1.12 -9.28 22.60
N ARG A 11 0.39 -8.68 21.66
CA ARG A 11 -1.02 -8.31 21.86
C ARG A 11 -1.88 -9.55 22.15
N ILE A 12 -1.75 -10.58 21.31
CA ILE A 12 -2.46 -11.85 21.45
C ILE A 12 -2.20 -12.48 22.81
N SER A 13 -0.93 -12.57 23.24
CA SER A 13 -0.58 -13.12 24.55
C SER A 13 -1.11 -12.30 25.71
N LYS A 14 -1.11 -10.96 25.62
CA LYS A 14 -1.71 -10.08 26.64
C LYS A 14 -3.22 -10.27 26.75
N ALA A 15 -3.89 -10.58 25.65
CA ALA A 15 -5.32 -10.89 25.60
C ALA A 15 -5.64 -12.34 26.03
N GLY A 16 -4.64 -13.12 26.50
CA GLY A 16 -4.84 -14.51 26.92
C GLY A 16 -4.88 -15.52 25.78
N GLY A 17 -4.53 -15.12 24.55
CA GLY A 17 -4.43 -16.00 23.40
C GLY A 17 -3.01 -16.53 23.17
N ASN A 18 -2.89 -17.48 22.25
CA ASN A 18 -1.62 -18.07 21.82
C ASN A 18 -1.51 -18.11 20.29
N VAL A 19 -0.27 -18.22 19.80
CA VAL A 19 0.03 -18.41 18.36
C VAL A 19 0.81 -19.71 18.21
N THR A 20 0.21 -20.67 17.50
CA THR A 20 0.75 -22.02 17.25
C THR A 20 0.82 -22.21 15.73
N ASP A 21 1.96 -22.66 15.20
CA ASP A 21 2.19 -22.87 13.76
C ASP A 21 1.81 -21.66 12.89
N GLY A 22 2.06 -20.46 13.41
CA GLY A 22 1.75 -19.21 12.74
C GLY A 22 0.28 -18.78 12.78
N ARG A 23 -0.57 -19.53 13.48
CA ARG A 23 -2.02 -19.32 13.59
C ARG A 23 -2.44 -18.96 15.01
N VAL A 24 -3.38 -18.04 15.14
CA VAL A 24 -4.03 -17.69 16.40
C VAL A 24 -4.87 -18.88 16.87
N ALA A 25 -4.62 -19.33 18.10
CA ALA A 25 -5.22 -20.55 18.68
C ALA A 25 -5.05 -21.81 17.81
N GLY A 26 -4.08 -21.83 16.88
CA GLY A 26 -3.90 -22.90 15.90
C GLY A 26 -4.93 -22.92 14.76
N VAL A 27 -5.86 -21.95 14.71
CA VAL A 27 -6.97 -21.94 13.74
C VAL A 27 -6.72 -20.94 12.61
N LEU A 28 -6.64 -19.64 12.95
CA LEU A 28 -6.61 -18.56 11.96
C LEU A 28 -5.21 -17.98 11.76
N GLU A 29 -4.74 -17.92 10.52
CA GLU A 29 -3.48 -17.24 10.17
C GLU A 29 -3.50 -15.73 10.42
N PRO A 30 -4.55 -14.98 10.05
CA PRO A 30 -4.60 -13.56 10.35
C PRO A 30 -4.99 -13.32 11.82
N SER A 31 -4.30 -12.38 12.46
CA SER A 31 -4.61 -11.93 13.82
C SER A 31 -5.66 -10.83 13.90
N ARG A 32 -6.04 -10.27 12.75
CA ARG A 32 -7.04 -9.21 12.60
C ARG A 32 -7.90 -9.47 11.38
N THR A 33 -9.21 -9.53 11.58
CA THR A 33 -10.18 -9.84 10.54
C THR A 33 -11.52 -9.16 10.81
N ILE A 34 -12.28 -8.90 9.75
CA ILE A 34 -13.71 -8.61 9.82
C ILE A 34 -14.43 -9.93 9.57
N GLY A 35 -15.47 -10.27 10.34
CA GLY A 35 -16.09 -11.59 10.31
C GLY A 35 -15.48 -12.57 11.33
N ASP A 36 -15.37 -13.86 10.97
CA ASP A 36 -14.86 -14.95 11.81
C ASP A 36 -15.51 -15.03 13.20
N PHE A 37 -16.82 -14.80 13.26
CA PHE A 37 -17.57 -14.76 14.52
C PHE A 37 -17.52 -16.09 15.27
N ASP A 38 -17.56 -17.21 14.54
CA ASP A 38 -17.48 -18.56 15.09
C ASP A 38 -16.16 -18.80 15.85
N VAL A 39 -15.05 -18.25 15.35
CA VAL A 39 -13.75 -18.31 16.04
C VAL A 39 -13.68 -17.29 17.17
N LYS A 40 -14.10 -16.04 16.92
CA LYS A 40 -14.09 -14.95 17.91
C LYS A 40 -14.95 -15.22 19.15
N MET A 41 -16.03 -15.99 18.99
CA MET A 41 -16.90 -16.40 20.10
C MET A 41 -16.30 -17.53 20.96
N ARG A 42 -15.25 -18.22 20.47
CA ARG A 42 -14.61 -19.36 21.16
C ARG A 42 -13.29 -19.01 21.82
N ILE A 43 -12.79 -17.80 21.60
CA ILE A 43 -11.51 -17.31 22.13
C ILE A 43 -11.75 -16.08 23.01
N PRO A 44 -10.79 -15.72 23.88
CA PRO A 44 -10.91 -14.49 24.66
C PRO A 44 -11.09 -13.25 23.77
N PRO A 45 -11.85 -12.23 24.23
CA PRO A 45 -11.97 -10.95 23.55
C PRO A 45 -10.60 -10.35 23.21
N ASP A 46 -10.55 -9.57 22.14
CA ASP A 46 -9.34 -8.90 21.66
C ASP A 46 -8.16 -9.81 21.29
N VAL A 47 -8.31 -11.14 21.25
CA VAL A 47 -7.30 -12.03 20.66
C VAL A 47 -7.30 -11.87 19.14
N ILE A 48 -8.47 -11.92 18.50
CA ILE A 48 -8.67 -11.52 17.10
C ILE A 48 -9.49 -10.23 17.09
N THR A 49 -8.95 -9.18 16.49
CA THR A 49 -9.57 -7.85 16.51
C THR A 49 -9.97 -7.38 15.12
N VAL A 50 -11.01 -6.54 15.06
CA VAL A 50 -11.41 -5.83 13.83
C VAL A 50 -10.66 -4.50 13.67
N THR A 51 -9.97 -4.04 14.72
CA THR A 51 -9.38 -2.70 14.77
C THR A 51 -8.21 -2.60 13.79
N PRO A 52 -8.28 -1.70 12.78
CA PRO A 52 -7.22 -1.54 11.81
C PRO A 52 -5.97 -0.90 12.42
N GLU A 53 -4.86 -0.99 11.70
CA GLU A 53 -3.71 -0.13 11.95
C GLU A 53 -3.76 1.03 10.95
N VAL A 54 -3.79 2.26 11.45
CA VAL A 54 -3.83 3.48 10.63
C VAL A 54 -2.47 4.16 10.71
N ARG A 55 -1.89 4.49 9.56
CA ARG A 55 -0.66 5.27 9.46
C ARG A 55 -0.88 6.43 8.49
N CYS A 56 -0.50 7.63 8.92
CA CYS A 56 -0.46 8.79 8.07
C CYS A 56 0.93 8.92 7.46
N VAL A 57 0.99 9.21 6.16
CA VAL A 57 2.23 9.38 5.42
C VAL A 57 2.16 10.71 4.70
N ASP A 58 3.15 11.57 4.93
CA ASP A 58 3.28 12.81 4.19
C ASP A 58 3.99 12.53 2.85
N LEU A 59 3.27 12.75 1.75
CA LEU A 59 3.78 12.55 0.40
C LEU A 59 4.86 13.57 0.02
N LEU A 60 4.94 14.72 0.68
CA LEU A 60 5.95 15.76 0.42
C LEU A 60 7.33 15.37 0.98
N SER A 61 7.38 14.69 2.13
CA SER A 61 8.62 14.37 2.85
C SER A 61 9.01 12.89 2.84
N THR A 62 8.06 11.96 2.75
CA THR A 62 8.35 10.54 2.98
C THR A 62 9.13 9.88 1.83
N GLY A 63 10.21 9.18 2.17
CA GLY A 63 10.94 8.33 1.22
C GLY A 63 11.82 9.08 0.23
N ARG A 64 11.99 10.39 0.41
CA ARG A 64 12.87 11.26 -0.40
C ARG A 64 14.17 11.49 0.35
N GLY A 65 15.16 10.66 0.06
CA GLY A 65 16.47 10.69 0.72
C GLY A 65 17.58 11.36 -0.10
N ASP A 66 17.29 11.78 -1.33
CA ASP A 66 18.27 12.43 -2.22
C ASP A 66 17.92 13.92 -2.49
N PRO A 67 18.94 14.79 -2.62
CA PRO A 67 18.74 16.22 -2.87
C PRO A 67 17.98 16.52 -4.17
N GLU A 68 18.15 15.70 -5.21
CA GLU A 68 17.43 15.83 -6.49
C GLU A 68 15.93 15.55 -6.32
N GLY A 69 15.58 14.51 -5.55
CA GLY A 69 14.19 14.18 -5.27
C GLY A 69 13.46 15.27 -4.50
N LEU A 70 14.16 16.06 -3.67
CA LEU A 70 13.64 17.23 -2.95
C LEU A 70 13.46 18.47 -3.86
N GLN A 71 14.35 18.69 -4.83
CA GLN A 71 14.24 19.79 -5.79
C GLN A 71 13.03 19.62 -6.72
N ASP A 72 12.75 18.39 -7.15
CA ASP A 72 11.58 18.09 -7.99
C ASP A 72 10.26 18.32 -7.23
N VAL A 73 10.22 18.13 -5.91
CA VAL A 73 9.02 18.43 -5.09
C VAL A 73 8.68 19.91 -5.14
N GLY A 74 9.68 20.78 -4.98
CA GLY A 74 9.45 22.22 -4.96
C GLY A 74 8.89 22.76 -6.28
N LYS A 75 9.19 22.09 -7.39
CA LYS A 75 8.77 22.51 -8.74
C LYS A 75 7.48 21.85 -9.23
N TYR A 76 7.33 20.56 -8.94
CA TYR A 76 6.26 19.74 -9.52
C TYR A 76 5.32 19.16 -8.49
N GLY A 77 5.51 19.42 -7.20
CA GLY A 77 4.83 18.71 -6.13
C GLY A 77 5.37 17.29 -5.92
N ALA A 78 4.73 16.60 -4.99
CA ALA A 78 5.00 15.22 -4.66
C ALA A 78 4.25 14.24 -5.55
N PHE A 79 4.90 13.14 -5.89
CA PHE A 79 4.27 11.97 -6.50
C PHE A 79 4.70 10.70 -5.76
N GLY A 80 3.85 9.69 -5.84
CA GLY A 80 4.12 8.36 -5.29
C GLY A 80 3.30 7.28 -6.00
N LEU A 81 3.79 6.05 -5.94
CA LEU A 81 3.04 4.88 -6.39
C LEU A 81 2.49 4.15 -5.17
N LEU A 82 1.17 4.09 -5.04
CA LEU A 82 0.49 3.29 -4.02
C LEU A 82 0.16 1.92 -4.61
N MET A 83 0.57 0.85 -3.92
CA MET A 83 0.27 -0.52 -4.30
C MET A 83 -0.42 -1.23 -3.13
N SER A 84 -1.61 -1.77 -3.38
CA SER A 84 -2.35 -2.61 -2.46
C SER A 84 -2.52 -3.99 -3.07
N ALA A 85 -2.20 -5.05 -2.35
CA ALA A 85 -2.31 -6.41 -2.87
C ALA A 85 -2.59 -7.43 -1.76
N THR A 86 -3.12 -8.59 -2.15
CA THR A 86 -3.27 -9.75 -1.26
C THR A 86 -1.93 -10.40 -0.95
N ASP A 87 -1.87 -11.19 0.12
CA ASP A 87 -0.70 -11.98 0.50
C ASP A 87 -0.26 -12.98 -0.57
N GLY A 88 -1.16 -13.50 -1.40
CA GLY A 88 -0.81 -14.24 -2.61
C GLY A 88 0.23 -13.52 -3.51
N ILE A 89 0.28 -12.19 -3.50
CA ILE A 89 1.37 -11.41 -4.13
C ILE A 89 2.60 -11.30 -3.23
N TRP A 90 2.42 -10.84 -1.99
CA TRP A 90 3.52 -10.47 -1.10
C TRP A 90 4.37 -11.66 -0.63
N ASP A 91 3.80 -12.86 -0.60
CA ASP A 91 4.50 -14.07 -0.20
C ASP A 91 5.45 -14.57 -1.31
N GLY A 92 5.12 -14.33 -2.58
CA GLY A 92 5.97 -14.66 -3.74
C GLY A 92 6.87 -13.51 -4.22
N CYS A 93 6.48 -12.25 -3.98
CA CYS A 93 7.16 -11.08 -4.51
C CYS A 93 7.96 -10.32 -3.45
N GLY A 94 9.26 -10.59 -3.37
CA GLY A 94 10.18 -9.81 -2.54
C GLY A 94 10.40 -8.38 -3.06
N ARG A 95 10.92 -7.50 -2.18
CA ARG A 95 11.20 -6.07 -2.47
C ARG A 95 11.94 -5.83 -3.80
N ARG A 96 12.90 -6.69 -4.14
CA ARG A 96 13.69 -6.58 -5.37
C ARG A 96 12.84 -6.80 -6.63
N ALA A 97 11.92 -7.76 -6.60
CA ALA A 97 11.02 -8.06 -7.71
C ALA A 97 10.05 -6.90 -7.95
N ILE A 98 9.45 -6.38 -6.87
CA ILE A 98 8.57 -5.20 -6.91
C ILE A 98 9.33 -4.01 -7.52
N ARG A 99 10.52 -3.69 -7.01
CA ARG A 99 11.30 -2.56 -7.51
C ARG A 99 11.67 -2.71 -8.99
N ARG A 100 12.02 -3.92 -9.43
CA ARG A 100 12.31 -4.19 -10.85
C ARG A 100 11.06 -3.99 -11.71
N ALA A 101 9.92 -4.53 -11.28
CA ALA A 101 8.65 -4.40 -12.00
C ALA A 101 8.24 -2.93 -12.15
N VAL A 102 8.36 -2.12 -11.09
CA VAL A 102 8.04 -0.68 -11.15
C VAL A 102 9.04 0.08 -12.03
N ASN A 103 10.34 -0.22 -11.92
CA ASN A 103 11.37 0.46 -12.69
C ASN A 103 11.28 0.21 -14.20
N GLU A 104 10.71 -0.93 -14.63
CA GLU A 104 10.43 -1.24 -16.04
C GLU A 104 9.51 -0.19 -16.68
N TYR A 105 8.62 0.43 -15.89
CA TYR A 105 7.66 1.44 -16.34
C TYR A 105 8.01 2.86 -15.87
N ARG A 106 9.24 3.09 -15.39
CA ARG A 106 9.64 4.37 -14.79
C ARG A 106 9.38 5.56 -15.71
N SER A 107 9.79 5.49 -16.97
CA SER A 107 9.60 6.58 -17.93
C SER A 107 8.13 6.93 -18.16
N ASP A 108 7.26 5.93 -18.27
CA ASP A 108 5.82 6.14 -18.45
C ASP A 108 5.17 6.72 -17.19
N LEU A 109 5.61 6.29 -16.00
CA LEU A 109 5.18 6.89 -14.73
C LEU A 109 5.58 8.36 -14.64
N TYR A 110 6.82 8.72 -15.01
CA TYR A 110 7.24 10.13 -15.05
C TYR A 110 6.44 10.95 -16.07
N ALA A 111 6.12 10.38 -17.23
CA ALA A 111 5.28 11.05 -18.21
C ALA A 111 3.86 11.26 -17.68
N ALA A 112 3.28 10.25 -17.02
CA ALA A 112 1.97 10.33 -16.37
C ALA A 112 1.93 11.41 -15.30
N MET A 113 2.94 11.49 -14.44
CA MET A 113 3.06 12.52 -13.42
C MET A 113 3.13 13.93 -14.03
N LYS A 114 3.96 14.12 -15.07
CA LYS A 114 4.03 15.41 -15.77
C LYS A 114 2.69 15.80 -16.40
N ALA A 115 1.93 14.83 -16.89
CA ALA A 115 0.59 15.06 -17.42
C ALA A 115 -0.39 15.45 -16.31
N MET A 116 -0.38 14.77 -15.15
CA MET A 116 -1.21 15.13 -13.99
C MET A 116 -0.89 16.55 -13.47
N TYR A 117 0.38 16.92 -13.38
CA TYR A 117 0.81 18.28 -13.02
C TYR A 117 0.26 19.33 -14.00
N LYS A 118 0.39 19.09 -15.32
CA LYS A 118 -0.09 20.02 -16.36
C LYS A 118 -1.62 20.06 -16.48
N GLY A 119 -2.30 18.98 -16.10
CA GLY A 119 -3.75 18.81 -16.21
C GLY A 119 -4.54 19.37 -15.02
N HIS A 120 -3.89 19.83 -13.96
CA HIS A 120 -4.53 20.57 -12.87
C HIS A 120 -5.16 21.86 -13.43
N GLY A 121 -6.43 21.80 -13.83
CA GLY A 121 -7.24 22.94 -14.30
C GLY A 121 -8.04 22.75 -15.59
N LYS A 122 -7.95 21.61 -16.30
CA LYS A 122 -8.81 21.35 -17.47
C LYS A 122 -9.28 19.90 -17.53
N ASP A 123 -10.60 19.73 -17.44
CA ASP A 123 -11.26 18.45 -17.53
C ASP A 123 -11.19 17.84 -18.94
N GLU A 124 -11.00 16.52 -18.90
CA GLU A 124 -11.51 15.49 -19.79
C GLU A 124 -11.17 15.52 -21.29
N GLY A 125 -10.22 14.65 -21.66
CA GLY A 125 -10.09 14.11 -23.01
C GLY A 125 -8.75 13.42 -23.24
N ASP A 126 -8.73 12.09 -23.21
CA ASP A 126 -7.66 11.21 -23.74
C ASP A 126 -6.30 11.16 -23.00
N GLY A 127 -5.92 12.20 -22.25
CA GLY A 127 -4.59 12.30 -21.62
C GLY A 127 -4.27 11.30 -20.49
N LEU A 128 -5.29 10.66 -19.89
CA LEU A 128 -5.14 9.73 -18.76
C LEU A 128 -5.16 8.25 -19.18
N GLU A 129 -5.47 7.93 -20.43
CA GLU A 129 -5.57 6.54 -20.87
C GLU A 129 -4.22 5.82 -20.81
N LYS A 130 -3.15 6.47 -21.28
CA LYS A 130 -1.80 5.91 -21.23
C LYS A 130 -1.35 5.67 -19.78
N PRO A 131 -1.42 6.64 -18.85
CA PRO A 131 -1.17 6.40 -17.42
C PRO A 131 -1.96 5.21 -16.85
N ARG A 132 -3.26 5.13 -17.14
CA ARG A 132 -4.14 4.04 -16.68
C ARG A 132 -3.66 2.69 -17.17
N LYS A 133 -3.32 2.57 -18.46
CA LYS A 133 -2.75 1.34 -19.05
C LYS A 133 -1.43 0.97 -18.38
N THR A 134 -0.53 1.93 -18.13
CA THR A 134 0.72 1.68 -17.41
C THR A 134 0.49 1.11 -16.01
N LEU A 135 -0.42 1.70 -15.23
CA LEU A 135 -0.75 1.21 -13.88
C LEU A 135 -1.36 -0.19 -13.91
N GLN A 136 -2.24 -0.48 -14.88
CA GLN A 136 -2.79 -1.82 -15.09
C GLN A 136 -1.70 -2.84 -15.46
N MET A 137 -0.74 -2.46 -16.28
CA MET A 137 0.38 -3.33 -16.66
C MET A 137 1.30 -3.64 -15.48
N ILE A 138 1.57 -2.66 -14.62
CA ILE A 138 2.29 -2.89 -13.35
C ILE A 138 1.53 -3.91 -12.50
N GLY A 139 0.22 -3.71 -12.29
CA GLY A 139 -0.62 -4.64 -11.52
C GLY A 139 -0.61 -6.07 -12.09
N LYS A 140 -0.80 -6.22 -13.41
CA LYS A 140 -0.72 -7.51 -14.11
C LYS A 140 0.66 -8.16 -13.98
N LYS A 141 1.74 -7.37 -14.06
CA LYS A 141 3.11 -7.85 -13.89
C LYS A 141 3.33 -8.39 -12.48
N MET A 142 2.81 -7.72 -11.46
CA MET A 142 2.90 -8.20 -10.07
C MET A 142 2.20 -9.55 -9.89
N VAL A 143 0.98 -9.70 -10.42
CA VAL A 143 0.25 -10.99 -10.41
C VAL A 143 1.03 -12.07 -11.13
N SER A 144 1.59 -11.75 -12.31
CA SER A 144 2.40 -12.68 -13.07
C SER A 144 3.65 -13.11 -12.29
N LEU A 145 4.38 -12.17 -11.68
CA LEU A 145 5.58 -12.47 -10.89
C LEU A 145 5.26 -13.38 -9.70
N ALA A 146 4.16 -13.14 -8.99
CA ALA A 146 3.74 -13.97 -7.87
C ALA A 146 3.44 -15.41 -8.30
N ARG A 147 2.72 -15.60 -9.41
CA ARG A 147 2.45 -16.93 -9.97
C ARG A 147 3.71 -17.65 -10.43
N HIS A 148 4.63 -16.95 -11.10
CA HIS A 148 5.93 -17.53 -11.49
C HIS A 148 6.81 -17.89 -10.29
N ALA A 149 6.65 -17.18 -9.17
CA ALA A 149 7.30 -17.53 -7.90
C ALA A 149 6.63 -18.72 -7.18
N GLY A 150 5.57 -19.31 -7.75
CA GLY A 150 4.89 -20.48 -7.21
C GLY A 150 3.71 -20.16 -6.30
N SER A 151 3.18 -18.93 -6.33
CA SER A 151 1.96 -18.60 -5.58
C SER A 151 0.77 -19.41 -6.11
N LEU A 152 0.12 -20.14 -5.21
CA LEU A 152 -1.09 -20.93 -5.45
C LEU A 152 -2.36 -20.24 -4.94
N ASP A 153 -2.23 -19.03 -4.41
CA ASP A 153 -3.30 -18.27 -3.76
C ASP A 153 -3.91 -17.22 -4.69
N ASP A 154 -5.05 -16.66 -4.29
CA ASP A 154 -5.72 -15.58 -5.00
C ASP A 154 -4.84 -14.32 -5.03
N CYS A 155 -4.40 -13.98 -6.24
CA CYS A 155 -3.49 -12.86 -6.48
C CYS A 155 -4.24 -11.64 -6.98
N THR A 156 -4.52 -10.68 -6.09
CA THR A 156 -5.12 -9.38 -6.45
C THR A 156 -4.12 -8.26 -6.20
N CYS A 157 -4.00 -7.33 -7.15
CA CYS A 157 -3.12 -6.16 -7.04
C CYS A 157 -3.80 -4.91 -7.63
N GLN A 158 -3.86 -3.86 -6.83
CA GLN A 158 -4.32 -2.53 -7.20
C GLN A 158 -3.14 -1.57 -7.15
N VAL A 159 -3.00 -0.73 -8.18
CA VAL A 159 -1.91 0.23 -8.30
C VAL A 159 -2.51 1.59 -8.62
N ALA A 160 -2.12 2.60 -7.85
CA ALA A 160 -2.55 3.98 -8.04
C ALA A 160 -1.34 4.90 -8.07
N LEU A 161 -1.40 5.92 -8.92
CA LEU A 161 -0.47 7.04 -8.90
C LEU A 161 -1.10 8.13 -8.03
N VAL A 162 -0.40 8.52 -6.96
CA VAL A 162 -0.83 9.61 -6.07
C VAL A 162 0.01 10.84 -6.33
N TYR A 163 -0.64 11.99 -6.24
CA TYR A 163 -0.05 13.30 -6.49
C TYR A 163 -0.47 14.26 -5.36
N ALA A 164 0.49 15.00 -4.84
CA ALA A 164 0.26 16.07 -3.88
C ALA A 164 0.95 17.35 -4.40
N PRO A 165 0.19 18.38 -4.76
CA PRO A 165 0.75 19.65 -5.23
C PRO A 165 1.71 20.31 -4.23
N SER A 166 2.70 21.05 -4.72
CA SER A 166 3.67 21.77 -3.90
C SER A 166 3.06 22.92 -3.09
N ASP A 167 1.90 23.41 -3.50
CA ASP A 167 1.14 24.52 -2.91
C ASP A 167 0.07 24.08 -1.89
N CYS A 168 -0.13 22.76 -1.68
CA CYS A 168 -1.07 22.24 -0.68
C CYS A 168 -0.68 22.45 0.80
N GLY A 169 0.27 23.35 1.08
CA GLY A 169 0.90 23.53 2.40
C GLY A 169 0.64 24.86 3.11
N VAL A 170 -0.17 25.78 2.55
CA VAL A 170 -0.59 27.00 3.28
C VAL A 170 -2.08 26.91 3.60
N VAL A 171 -2.41 26.11 4.61
CA VAL A 171 -3.66 26.31 5.32
C VAL A 171 -3.31 27.23 6.48
N ASP A 172 -3.76 28.49 6.41
CA ASP A 172 -3.61 29.44 7.51
C ASP A 172 -4.16 28.81 8.79
N ALA A 173 -3.27 28.55 9.74
CA ALA A 173 -3.62 28.11 11.09
C ALA A 173 -4.15 29.30 11.93
N THR A 174 -5.01 30.12 11.33
CA THR A 174 -5.67 31.26 11.97
C THR A 174 -7.15 31.25 11.62
N ALA A 175 -7.87 30.30 12.17
CA ALA A 175 -9.32 30.37 12.33
C ALA A 175 -9.71 29.57 13.58
N GLU A 176 -9.16 29.99 14.73
CA GLU A 176 -9.87 29.88 16.00
C GLU A 176 -10.56 31.23 16.23
N ASP A 177 -11.89 31.20 16.32
CA ASP A 177 -12.71 31.94 17.31
C ASP A 177 -14.13 31.32 17.33
#